data_AF-A0A0Q6TQY3-F1
#
_entry.id   AF-A0A0Q6TQY3-F1
#
_cell.length_a   1.000
_cell.length_b   1.000
_cell.length_c   1.000
_cell.angle_alpha   90.00
_cell.angle_beta   90.00
_cell.angle_gamma   90.00
#
_symmetry.space_group_name_H-M   'P 1'
#
loop_
_entity.id
_entity.type
_entity.pdbx_description
1 polymer ?
#
loop_
_entity_poly.entity_id
_entity_poly.type
_entity_poly.pdbx_seq_one_letter_code
_entity_poly.pdbx_strand_id
1 'polypeptide(L)'
;MRALPEGLDTARLCQAWIVTRVDGVTLGFTDHDRDLVVDGVTCRAGGGWSPGTRDSAAGYAPGQGAALGVLDDAGIAEAELAAGLYDGAKVALLRVDWSAPSRFVRLWTATIAAVTREGEAFTAALAGPLAALERVAGRTFTRLCDARLGDGRCGVDLAAHPGATCDKRWATCVGTFANDVNFRGFPTSPGEDFLTLYPVEGERNDGGRR
;
A
#
# COMPACT_ATOMS: atom_id res chain seq x y z
N MET A 1 -17.48 3.37 21.20
CA MET A 1 -18.38 4.29 20.46
C MET A 1 -18.07 5.69 20.99
N ARG A 2 -17.43 6.56 20.19
CA ARG A 2 -17.10 7.93 20.63
C ARG A 2 -18.40 8.74 20.60
N ALA A 3 -18.78 9.34 21.72
CA ALA A 3 -20.03 10.10 21.82
C ALA A 3 -20.03 11.27 20.81
N LEU A 4 -21.18 11.52 20.19
CA LEU A 4 -21.38 12.73 19.38
C LEU A 4 -21.30 13.95 20.33
N PRO A 5 -20.64 15.05 19.93
CA PRO A 5 -20.65 16.29 20.71
C PRO A 5 -22.08 16.74 21.05
N GLU A 6 -22.28 17.37 22.21
CA GLU A 6 -23.57 17.94 22.60
C GLU A 6 -24.07 18.97 21.56
N GLY A 7 -25.36 18.90 21.20
CA GLY A 7 -26.00 19.80 20.23
C GLY A 7 -26.10 19.27 18.79
N LEU A 8 -25.64 18.04 18.53
CA LEU A 8 -25.77 17.37 17.23
C LEU A 8 -27.11 16.62 17.11
N ASP A 9 -28.04 17.23 16.37
CA ASP A 9 -29.20 16.54 15.80
C ASP A 9 -28.74 15.63 14.64
N THR A 10 -29.23 14.39 14.57
CA THR A 10 -28.91 13.46 13.48
C THR A 10 -29.31 14.00 12.11
N ALA A 11 -30.29 14.89 12.02
CA ALA A 11 -30.68 15.57 10.78
C ALA A 11 -29.60 16.53 10.24
N ARG A 12 -28.62 16.91 11.07
CA ARG A 12 -27.53 17.84 10.69
C ARG A 12 -26.24 17.16 10.24
N LEU A 13 -26.28 15.84 10.06
CA LEU A 13 -25.09 15.06 9.82
C LEU A 13 -25.01 14.49 8.41
N CYS A 14 -23.91 14.78 7.71
CA CYS A 14 -23.54 14.17 6.43
C CYS A 14 -22.28 13.30 6.57
N GLN A 15 -21.96 12.54 5.52
CA GLN A 15 -20.67 11.89 5.34
C GLN A 15 -19.80 12.72 4.38
N ALA A 16 -18.51 12.70 4.66
CA ALA A 16 -17.49 13.20 3.76
C ALA A 16 -16.37 12.17 3.60
N TRP A 17 -15.79 12.14 2.42
CA TRP A 17 -14.62 11.33 2.09
C TRP A 17 -13.50 12.23 1.64
N ILE A 18 -12.30 11.95 2.13
CA ILE A 18 -11.08 12.58 1.66
C ILE A 18 -10.18 11.47 1.11
N VAL A 19 -9.90 11.53 -0.19
CA VAL A 19 -9.01 10.61 -0.90
C VAL A 19 -7.69 11.33 -1.17
N THR A 20 -6.57 10.78 -0.69
CA THR A 20 -5.23 11.34 -0.88
C THR A 20 -4.38 10.35 -1.66
N ARG A 21 -4.01 10.72 -2.88
CA ARG A 21 -3.14 9.94 -3.76
C ARG A 21 -1.71 9.90 -3.23
N VAL A 22 -0.93 8.94 -3.73
CA VAL A 22 0.49 8.74 -3.33
C VAL A 22 1.36 9.95 -3.71
N ASP A 23 1.01 10.64 -4.80
CA ASP A 23 1.66 11.86 -5.27
C ASP A 23 1.24 13.14 -4.50
N GLY A 24 0.35 13.01 -3.52
CA GLY A 24 -0.09 14.11 -2.65
C GLY A 24 -1.32 14.86 -3.12
N VAL A 25 -1.90 14.53 -4.29
CA VAL A 25 -3.18 15.12 -4.72
C VAL A 25 -4.30 14.66 -3.78
N THR A 26 -5.12 15.61 -3.32
CA THR A 26 -6.25 15.35 -2.41
C THR A 26 -7.57 15.72 -3.06
N LEU A 27 -8.53 14.80 -3.00
CA LEU A 27 -9.88 14.95 -3.51
C LEU A 27 -10.88 14.77 -2.36
N GLY A 28 -11.89 15.62 -2.30
CA GLY A 28 -12.94 15.56 -1.30
C GLY A 28 -14.30 15.27 -1.93
N PHE A 29 -15.11 14.45 -1.26
CA PHE A 29 -16.47 14.12 -1.68
C PHE A 29 -17.43 14.20 -0.49
N THR A 30 -18.69 14.52 -0.72
CA THR A 30 -19.73 14.48 0.33
C THR A 30 -21.06 13.95 -0.20
N ASP A 31 -21.83 13.30 0.67
CA ASP A 31 -23.22 12.90 0.41
C ASP A 31 -24.22 14.02 0.73
N HIS A 32 -23.73 15.20 1.15
CA HIS A 32 -24.54 16.40 1.24
C HIS A 32 -24.84 16.96 -0.16
N ASP A 33 -25.88 17.80 -0.23
CA ASP A 33 -26.34 18.41 -1.49
C ASP A 33 -25.52 19.63 -1.93
N ARG A 34 -24.56 20.05 -1.11
CA ARG A 34 -23.69 21.21 -1.35
C ARG A 34 -22.25 20.90 -0.98
N ASP A 35 -21.34 21.59 -1.65
CA ASP A 35 -19.92 21.54 -1.35
C ASP A 35 -19.64 22.02 0.07
N LEU A 36 -18.78 21.29 0.77
CA LEU A 36 -18.37 21.58 2.15
C LEU A 36 -16.84 21.64 2.23
N VAL A 37 -16.30 22.51 3.07
CA VAL A 37 -14.86 22.49 3.39
C VAL A 37 -14.68 21.70 4.68
N VAL A 38 -14.05 20.53 4.59
CA VAL A 38 -13.84 19.61 5.71
C VAL A 38 -12.35 19.30 5.81
N ASP A 39 -11.77 19.50 6.99
CA ASP A 39 -10.33 19.29 7.24
C ASP A 39 -9.42 20.03 6.23
N GLY A 40 -9.84 21.24 5.81
CA GLY A 40 -9.14 22.05 4.82
C GLY A 40 -9.31 21.62 3.36
N VAL A 41 -10.07 20.56 3.10
CA VAL A 41 -10.33 20.02 1.75
C VAL A 41 -11.75 20.38 1.32
N THR A 42 -11.91 20.87 0.09
CA THR A 42 -13.23 21.05 -0.52
C THR A 42 -13.81 19.69 -0.89
N CYS A 43 -14.79 19.24 -0.13
CA CYS A 43 -15.60 18.06 -0.40
C CYS A 43 -16.76 18.42 -1.33
N ARG A 44 -16.69 17.96 -2.58
CA ARG A 44 -17.70 18.27 -3.61
C ARG A 44 -18.93 17.39 -3.47
N ALA A 45 -20.10 18.00 -3.60
CA ALA A 45 -21.36 17.28 -3.73
C ALA A 45 -21.47 16.69 -5.14
N GLY A 46 -21.94 15.44 -5.24
CA GLY A 46 -22.14 14.78 -6.53
C GLY A 46 -20.87 14.42 -7.31
N GLY A 47 -19.68 14.53 -6.71
CA GLY A 47 -18.38 14.28 -7.37
C GLY A 47 -18.05 12.80 -7.68
N GLY A 48 -19.06 11.96 -7.91
CA GLY A 48 -18.84 10.59 -8.36
C GLY A 48 -18.32 9.62 -7.29
N TRP A 49 -18.43 9.92 -6.00
CA TRP A 49 -18.07 8.99 -4.92
C TRP A 49 -19.25 8.72 -4.00
N SER A 50 -19.57 7.45 -3.79
CA SER A 50 -20.68 7.01 -2.95
C SER A 50 -20.24 5.93 -1.94
N PRO A 51 -20.87 5.88 -0.76
CA PRO A 51 -20.62 4.81 0.20
C PRO A 51 -21.01 3.45 -0.40
N GLY A 52 -20.06 2.51 -0.40
CA GLY A 52 -20.36 1.09 -0.58
C GLY A 52 -20.41 0.34 0.75
N THR A 53 -20.57 -0.99 0.67
CA THR A 53 -20.57 -1.89 1.83
C THR A 53 -19.27 -1.79 2.61
N ARG A 54 -19.36 -1.85 3.94
CA ARG A 54 -18.20 -1.87 4.84
C ARG A 54 -18.37 -2.97 5.86
N ASP A 55 -17.29 -3.69 6.13
CA ASP A 55 -17.22 -4.66 7.20
C ASP A 55 -16.13 -4.25 8.19
N SER A 56 -16.54 -4.00 9.43
CA SER A 56 -15.66 -3.65 10.53
C SER A 56 -15.67 -4.80 11.53
N ALA A 57 -14.56 -5.52 11.60
CA ALA A 57 -14.39 -6.65 12.50
C ALA A 57 -13.66 -6.23 13.78
N ALA A 58 -14.03 -6.83 14.91
CA ALA A 58 -13.23 -6.77 16.14
C ALA A 58 -12.06 -7.76 16.04
N GLY A 59 -10.89 -7.41 16.55
CA GLY A 59 -9.69 -8.25 16.53
C GLY A 59 -8.69 -7.86 15.44
N TYR A 60 -8.00 -8.84 14.85
CA TYR A 60 -6.91 -8.63 13.89
C TYR A 60 -7.33 -8.67 12.41
N ALA A 61 -8.61 -8.92 12.13
CA ALA A 61 -9.10 -8.86 10.76
C ALA A 61 -8.91 -7.44 10.19
N PRO A 62 -8.46 -7.29 8.93
CA PRO A 62 -7.96 -6.04 8.40
C PRO A 62 -8.99 -4.90 8.38
N GLY A 63 -10.28 -5.26 8.40
CA GLY A 63 -11.39 -4.40 8.02
C GLY A 63 -11.36 -4.17 6.51
N GLN A 64 -12.49 -4.36 5.86
CA GLN A 64 -12.58 -4.25 4.40
C GLN A 64 -13.82 -3.46 4.03
N GLY A 65 -13.78 -2.82 2.87
CA GLY A 65 -14.94 -2.12 2.35
C GLY A 65 -14.85 -1.91 0.86
N ALA A 66 -15.93 -1.41 0.30
CA ALA A 66 -15.98 -0.93 -1.06
C ALA A 66 -16.45 0.52 -1.06
N ALA A 67 -15.95 1.29 -2.01
CA ALA A 67 -16.59 2.51 -2.46
C ALA A 67 -17.03 2.32 -3.90
N LEU A 68 -18.23 2.82 -4.20
CA LEU A 68 -18.77 2.84 -5.55
C LEU A 68 -18.68 4.27 -6.06
N GLY A 69 -18.38 4.44 -7.33
CA GLY A 69 -18.34 5.77 -7.90
C GLY A 69 -18.62 5.80 -9.39
N VAL A 70 -18.82 7.01 -9.86
CA VAL A 70 -19.01 7.34 -11.28
C VAL A 70 -17.85 8.21 -11.70
N LEU A 71 -17.31 7.96 -12.88
CA LEU A 71 -16.24 8.75 -13.46
C LEU A 71 -16.75 10.14 -13.82
N ASP A 72 -16.00 11.16 -13.42
CA ASP A 72 -16.31 12.56 -13.64
C ASP A 72 -14.98 13.34 -13.69
N ASP A 73 -14.80 14.18 -14.72
CA ASP A 73 -13.60 14.99 -14.90
C ASP A 73 -13.40 16.00 -13.76
N ALA A 74 -14.47 16.39 -13.06
CA ALA A 74 -14.39 17.23 -11.86
C ALA A 74 -14.14 16.43 -10.56
N GLY A 75 -14.13 15.10 -10.62
CA GLY A 75 -13.98 14.18 -9.49
C GLY A 75 -12.86 13.17 -9.70
N ILE A 76 -13.21 12.00 -10.21
CA ILE A 76 -12.27 10.92 -10.56
C ILE A 76 -12.31 10.75 -12.07
N ALA A 77 -11.28 11.26 -12.75
CA ALA A 77 -11.19 11.21 -14.20
C ALA A 77 -10.79 9.82 -14.69
N GLU A 78 -11.35 9.38 -15.82
CA GLU A 78 -11.07 8.08 -16.42
C GLU A 78 -9.57 7.87 -16.68
N ALA A 79 -8.92 8.87 -17.26
CA ALA A 79 -7.51 8.81 -17.62
C ALA A 79 -6.60 8.63 -16.39
N GLU A 80 -6.95 9.26 -15.26
CA GLU A 80 -6.20 9.15 -14.01
C GLU A 80 -6.39 7.77 -13.36
N LEU A 81 -7.62 7.24 -13.41
CA LEU A 81 -7.93 5.90 -12.96
C LEU A 81 -7.16 4.85 -13.78
N ALA A 82 -7.20 4.97 -15.11
CA ALA A 82 -6.51 4.06 -16.04
C ALA A 82 -4.99 4.11 -15.89
N ALA A 83 -4.43 5.25 -15.48
CA ALA A 83 -3.02 5.40 -15.16
C ALA A 83 -2.63 4.84 -13.78
N GLY A 84 -3.56 4.28 -13.00
CA GLY A 84 -3.31 3.67 -11.70
C GLY A 84 -3.00 4.69 -10.59
N LEU A 85 -3.34 5.98 -10.78
CA LEU A 85 -2.94 7.05 -9.84
C LEU A 85 -3.61 6.95 -8.47
N TYR A 86 -4.69 6.17 -8.37
CA TYR A 86 -5.44 5.91 -7.14
C TYR A 86 -4.98 4.65 -6.40
N ASP A 87 -4.09 3.84 -6.98
CA ASP A 87 -3.57 2.66 -6.31
C ASP A 87 -2.76 3.07 -5.07
N GLY A 88 -3.10 2.50 -3.92
CA GLY A 88 -2.48 2.87 -2.66
C GLY A 88 -2.93 4.23 -2.11
N ALA A 89 -3.91 4.90 -2.73
CA ALA A 89 -4.45 6.15 -2.20
C ALA A 89 -5.12 5.93 -0.85
N LYS A 90 -4.91 6.88 0.08
CA LYS A 90 -5.51 6.85 1.41
C LYS A 90 -6.91 7.42 1.35
N VAL A 91 -7.87 6.77 2.00
CA VAL A 91 -9.25 7.21 2.11
C VAL A 91 -9.57 7.44 3.58
N ALA A 92 -10.09 8.62 3.91
CA ALA A 92 -10.64 8.93 5.22
C ALA A 92 -12.16 9.14 5.11
N LEU A 93 -12.93 8.42 5.91
CA LEU A 93 -14.37 8.63 6.07
C LEU A 93 -14.62 9.49 7.31
N LEU A 94 -15.38 10.56 7.14
CA LEU A 94 -15.75 11.49 8.20
C LEU A 94 -17.26 11.57 8.35
N ARG A 95 -17.71 11.73 9.59
CA ARG A 95 -19.07 12.20 9.91
C ARG A 95 -18.97 13.69 10.25
N VAL A 96 -19.74 14.51 9.56
CA VAL A 96 -19.59 15.97 9.58
C VAL A 96 -20.92 16.63 9.93
N ASP A 97 -20.91 17.65 10.80
CA ASP A 97 -22.01 18.58 10.95
C ASP A 97 -22.03 19.53 9.75
N TRP A 98 -22.97 19.37 8.81
CA TRP A 98 -22.98 20.22 7.62
C TRP A 98 -23.29 21.69 7.95
N SER A 99 -23.91 21.98 9.10
CA SER A 99 -24.20 23.34 9.55
C SER A 99 -22.97 24.05 10.14
N ALA A 100 -21.96 23.27 10.53
CA ALA A 100 -20.67 23.75 10.99
C ALA A 100 -19.56 22.75 10.58
N PRO A 101 -19.09 22.75 9.32
CA PRO A 101 -18.20 21.72 8.76
C PRO A 101 -16.86 21.52 9.47
N SER A 102 -16.46 22.47 10.32
CA SER A 102 -15.31 22.33 11.24
C SER A 102 -15.56 21.31 12.36
N ARG A 103 -16.81 20.89 12.60
CA ARG A 103 -17.20 19.88 13.58
C ARG A 103 -17.36 18.55 12.88
N PHE A 104 -16.34 17.70 13.00
CA PHE A 104 -16.36 16.39 12.39
C PHE A 104 -15.64 15.35 13.26
N VAL A 105 -15.94 14.09 12.99
CA VAL A 105 -15.20 12.95 13.52
C VAL A 105 -14.81 12.03 12.38
N ARG A 106 -13.53 11.65 12.34
CA ARG A 106 -13.05 10.61 11.43
C ARG A 106 -13.50 9.25 11.96
N LEU A 107 -14.35 8.58 11.19
CA LEU A 107 -14.91 7.28 11.55
C LEU A 107 -13.96 6.14 11.19
N TRP A 108 -13.30 6.24 10.04
CA TRP A 108 -12.49 5.17 9.50
C TRP A 108 -11.44 5.68 8.51
N THR A 109 -10.38 4.91 8.33
CA THR A 109 -9.32 5.15 7.34
C THR A 109 -8.96 3.85 6.64
N ALA A 110 -8.67 3.95 5.35
CA ALA A 110 -8.31 2.80 4.52
C ALA A 110 -7.35 3.20 3.39
N THR A 111 -6.91 2.20 2.65
CA THR A 111 -6.13 2.36 1.43
C THR A 111 -6.88 1.70 0.28
N ILE A 112 -6.89 2.33 -0.90
CA ILE A 112 -7.40 1.70 -2.12
C ILE A 112 -6.44 0.58 -2.52
N ALA A 113 -6.91 -0.66 -2.40
CA ALA A 113 -6.13 -1.87 -2.69
C ALA A 113 -6.23 -2.27 -4.17
N ALA A 114 -7.38 -2.03 -4.79
CA ALA A 114 -7.62 -2.24 -6.21
C ALA A 114 -8.82 -1.41 -6.65
N VAL A 115 -8.86 -1.07 -7.94
CA VAL A 115 -10.06 -0.50 -8.56
C VAL A 115 -10.48 -1.37 -9.74
N THR A 116 -11.75 -1.74 -9.79
CA THR A 116 -12.37 -2.36 -10.96
C THR A 116 -13.31 -1.36 -11.62
N ARG A 117 -13.41 -1.43 -12.95
CA ARG A 117 -14.25 -0.52 -13.74
C ARG A 117 -15.22 -1.30 -14.62
N GLU A 118 -16.45 -0.84 -14.66
CA GLU A 118 -17.50 -1.31 -15.56
C GLU A 118 -18.20 -0.09 -16.21
N GLY A 119 -17.85 0.20 -17.46
CA GLY A 119 -18.34 1.40 -18.16
C GLY A 119 -17.86 2.68 -17.46
N GLU A 120 -18.81 3.56 -17.14
CA GLU A 120 -18.57 4.82 -16.40
C GLU A 120 -18.57 4.64 -14.87
N ALA A 121 -18.88 3.44 -14.37
CA ALA A 121 -18.85 3.14 -12.95
C ALA A 121 -17.53 2.47 -12.56
N PHE A 122 -17.08 2.71 -11.34
CA PHE A 122 -15.96 2.01 -10.73
C PHE A 122 -16.30 1.51 -9.33
N THR A 123 -15.62 0.44 -8.93
CA THR A 123 -15.61 -0.08 -7.57
C THR A 123 -14.19 -0.04 -7.05
N ALA A 124 -13.95 0.73 -5.99
CA ALA A 124 -12.69 0.75 -5.27
C ALA A 124 -12.75 -0.21 -4.08
N ALA A 125 -11.92 -1.25 -4.10
CA ALA A 125 -11.70 -2.13 -2.96
C ALA A 125 -10.83 -1.42 -1.92
N LEU A 126 -11.33 -1.31 -0.69
CA LEU A 126 -10.69 -0.59 0.40
C LEU A 126 -10.17 -1.58 1.44
N ALA A 127 -8.86 -1.51 1.70
CA ALA A 127 -8.20 -2.27 2.74
C ALA A 127 -8.01 -1.39 3.99
N GLY A 128 -8.49 -1.85 5.14
CA GLY A 128 -8.31 -1.16 6.41
C GLY A 128 -6.85 -1.17 6.91
N PRO A 129 -6.55 -0.46 8.01
CA PRO A 129 -5.17 -0.20 8.44
C PRO A 129 -4.38 -1.46 8.78
N LEU A 130 -5.05 -2.51 9.26
CA LEU A 130 -4.43 -3.76 9.68
C LEU A 130 -4.03 -4.65 8.49
N ALA A 131 -4.50 -4.39 7.26
CA ALA A 131 -4.06 -5.10 6.06
C ALA A 131 -2.54 -5.01 5.85
N ALA A 132 -1.91 -3.93 6.31
CA ALA A 132 -0.45 -3.79 6.27
C ALA A 132 0.31 -4.83 7.13
N LEU A 133 -0.37 -5.44 8.11
CA LEU A 133 0.19 -6.51 8.95
C LEU A 133 0.07 -7.90 8.30
N GLU A 134 -0.83 -8.07 7.34
CA GLU A 134 -1.01 -9.33 6.60
C GLU A 134 0.08 -9.55 5.54
N ARG A 135 1.00 -8.60 5.39
CA ARG A 135 2.16 -8.78 4.52
C ARG A 135 3.01 -9.95 5.03
N VAL A 136 3.47 -10.79 4.10
CA VAL A 136 4.51 -11.77 4.42
C VAL A 136 5.77 -10.99 4.82
N ALA A 137 6.08 -11.01 6.11
CA ALA A 137 7.24 -10.35 6.68
C ALA A 137 8.34 -11.38 6.91
N GLY A 138 9.45 -11.24 6.17
CA GLY A 138 10.58 -12.13 6.32
C GLY A 138 11.47 -12.12 5.09
N ARG A 139 12.58 -12.84 5.19
CA ARG A 139 13.49 -13.08 4.09
C ARG A 139 13.71 -14.57 3.97
N THR A 140 13.77 -15.06 2.74
CA THR A 140 14.19 -16.43 2.48
C THR A 140 15.71 -16.47 2.44
N PHE A 141 16.30 -17.36 3.23
CA PHE A 141 17.74 -17.59 3.21
C PHE A 141 18.09 -18.40 1.96
N THR A 142 18.49 -17.72 0.89
CA THR A 142 18.95 -18.35 -0.37
C THR A 142 20.34 -17.86 -0.74
N ARG A 143 21.02 -18.57 -1.65
CA ARG A 143 22.33 -18.14 -2.18
C ARG A 143 22.26 -16.89 -3.06
N LEU A 144 21.09 -16.56 -3.59
CA LEU A 144 20.87 -15.41 -4.45
C LEU A 144 20.51 -14.17 -3.63
N CYS A 145 20.85 -13.00 -4.16
CA CYS A 145 20.44 -11.72 -3.60
C CYS A 145 18.92 -11.53 -3.74
N ASP A 146 18.25 -11.14 -2.66
CA ASP A 146 16.82 -10.81 -2.65
C ASP A 146 16.54 -9.31 -2.88
N ALA A 147 17.57 -8.46 -2.97
CA ALA A 147 17.40 -7.03 -3.25
C ALA A 147 17.14 -6.77 -4.74
N ARG A 148 16.33 -5.76 -5.06
CA ARG A 148 16.17 -5.23 -6.42
C ARG A 148 17.39 -4.37 -6.76
N LEU A 149 17.90 -4.49 -7.99
CA LEU A 149 19.05 -3.68 -8.42
C LEU A 149 18.69 -2.19 -8.30
N GLY A 150 19.51 -1.43 -7.56
CA GLY A 150 19.30 0.00 -7.31
C GLY A 150 18.28 0.34 -6.23
N ASP A 151 17.68 -0.63 -5.55
CA ASP A 151 16.87 -0.32 -4.36
C ASP A 151 17.75 0.08 -3.16
N GLY A 152 17.14 0.61 -2.10
CA GLY A 152 17.87 1.06 -0.91
C GLY A 152 18.61 -0.06 -0.16
N ARG A 153 18.27 -1.35 -0.39
CA ARG A 153 19.00 -2.48 0.19
C ARG A 153 20.23 -2.84 -0.64
N CYS A 154 20.16 -2.64 -1.96
CA CYS A 154 21.21 -2.87 -2.93
C CYS A 154 22.22 -1.72 -2.95
N GLY A 155 21.75 -0.47 -3.03
CA GLY A 155 22.59 0.73 -3.02
C GLY A 155 23.43 0.98 -4.28
N VAL A 156 23.31 0.15 -5.32
CA VAL A 156 24.01 0.36 -6.60
C VAL A 156 23.41 1.57 -7.31
N ASP A 157 24.26 2.52 -7.69
CA ASP A 157 23.87 3.63 -8.55
C ASP A 157 23.67 3.14 -10.00
N LEU A 158 22.43 3.16 -10.48
CA LEU A 158 22.10 2.76 -11.84
C LEU A 158 22.67 3.73 -12.89
N ALA A 159 22.91 5.00 -12.54
CA ALA A 159 23.52 5.96 -13.46
C ALA A 159 24.99 5.62 -13.73
N ALA A 160 25.70 5.06 -12.75
CA ALA A 160 27.06 4.54 -12.91
C ALA A 160 27.11 3.22 -13.70
N HIS A 161 25.97 2.51 -13.83
CA HIS A 161 25.85 1.21 -14.49
C HIS A 161 24.69 1.16 -15.51
N PRO A 162 24.71 2.00 -16.56
CA PRO A 162 23.61 2.08 -17.51
C PRO A 162 23.43 0.76 -18.27
N GLY A 163 22.21 0.22 -18.25
CA GLY A 163 21.87 -1.02 -18.95
C GLY A 163 22.39 -2.31 -18.27
N ALA A 164 23.02 -2.22 -17.11
CA ALA A 164 23.49 -3.39 -16.39
C ALA A 164 22.34 -4.30 -15.94
N THR A 165 22.55 -5.60 -16.04
CA THR A 165 21.60 -6.62 -15.58
C THR A 165 22.13 -7.31 -14.32
N CYS A 166 21.23 -7.69 -13.42
CA CYS A 166 21.58 -8.31 -12.15
C CYS A 166 20.95 -9.71 -12.08
N ASP A 167 21.79 -10.73 -12.22
CA ASP A 167 21.43 -12.15 -12.09
C ASP A 167 21.31 -12.63 -10.63
N LYS A 168 21.47 -11.70 -9.67
CA LYS A 168 21.41 -11.92 -8.22
C LYS A 168 22.54 -12.78 -7.65
N ARG A 169 23.56 -13.17 -8.42
CA ARG A 169 24.67 -13.98 -7.91
C ARG A 169 25.73 -13.12 -7.23
N TRP A 170 26.39 -13.67 -6.21
CA TRP A 170 27.48 -13.00 -5.50
C TRP A 170 28.61 -12.59 -6.46
N ALA A 171 29.02 -13.50 -7.35
CA ALA A 171 30.11 -13.26 -8.30
C ALA A 171 29.84 -12.02 -9.18
N THR A 172 28.61 -11.88 -9.69
CA THR A 172 28.19 -10.71 -10.47
C THR A 172 28.13 -9.45 -9.61
N CYS A 173 27.60 -9.55 -8.39
CA CYS A 173 27.49 -8.42 -7.46
C CYS A 173 28.85 -7.80 -7.13
N VAL A 174 29.85 -8.64 -6.87
CA VAL A 174 31.22 -8.18 -6.59
C VAL A 174 31.95 -7.81 -7.87
N GLY A 175 31.88 -8.64 -8.92
CA GLY A 175 32.67 -8.47 -10.13
C GLY A 175 32.21 -7.31 -11.02
N THR A 176 30.90 -7.05 -11.09
CA THR A 176 30.34 -5.98 -11.95
C THR A 176 30.11 -4.69 -11.18
N PHE A 177 29.60 -4.79 -9.95
CA PHE A 177 29.13 -3.63 -9.17
C PHE A 177 30.03 -3.28 -7.98
N ALA A 178 31.07 -4.07 -7.70
CA ALA A 178 31.92 -3.91 -6.50
C ALA A 178 31.10 -3.77 -5.19
N ASN A 179 29.97 -4.49 -5.11
CA ASN A 179 28.96 -4.29 -4.07
C ASN A 179 28.79 -5.53 -3.19
N ASP A 180 29.89 -5.98 -2.58
CA ASP A 180 29.93 -7.11 -1.65
C ASP A 180 29.19 -6.78 -0.34
N VAL A 181 29.42 -5.58 0.21
CA VAL A 181 28.87 -5.14 1.50
C VAL A 181 27.34 -5.11 1.54
N ASN A 182 26.69 -4.75 0.43
CA ASN A 182 25.23 -4.69 0.34
C ASN A 182 24.59 -5.94 -0.26
N PHE A 183 25.35 -7.01 -0.51
CA PHE A 183 24.76 -8.26 -0.99
C PHE A 183 23.79 -8.82 0.06
N ARG A 184 22.60 -9.21 -0.39
CA ARG A 184 21.53 -9.65 0.51
C ARG A 184 21.18 -11.14 0.37
N GLY A 185 22.05 -11.93 -0.23
CA GLY A 185 21.95 -13.40 -0.21
C GLY A 185 22.94 -14.03 0.77
N PHE A 186 22.96 -15.36 0.78
CA PHE A 186 23.82 -16.18 1.64
C PHE A 186 24.67 -17.12 0.77
N PRO A 187 25.77 -16.61 0.16
CA PRO A 187 26.48 -17.32 -0.91
C PRO A 187 27.11 -18.64 -0.46
N THR A 188 27.44 -18.77 0.82
CA THR A 188 28.05 -19.96 1.42
C THR A 188 27.05 -20.88 2.10
N SER A 189 25.74 -20.63 1.97
CA SER A 189 24.71 -21.47 2.57
C SER A 189 24.80 -22.90 2.01
N PRO A 190 25.00 -23.92 2.88
CA PRO A 190 25.05 -25.32 2.45
C PRO A 190 23.75 -25.75 1.77
N GLY A 191 23.85 -26.73 0.86
CA GLY A 191 22.65 -27.35 0.28
C GLY A 191 21.95 -28.26 1.29
N GLU A 192 20.73 -28.69 0.96
CA GLU A 192 19.93 -29.58 1.82
C GLU A 192 20.65 -30.90 2.13
N ASP A 193 21.37 -31.45 1.16
CA ASP A 193 22.17 -32.68 1.31
C ASP A 193 23.13 -32.63 2.51
N PHE A 194 23.62 -31.43 2.86
CA PHE A 194 24.51 -31.22 4.00
C PHE A 194 23.88 -31.63 5.33
N LEU A 195 22.56 -31.54 5.47
CA LEU A 195 21.83 -31.91 6.69
C LEU A 195 21.85 -33.41 6.96
N THR A 196 21.97 -34.22 5.90
CA THR A 196 21.99 -35.69 5.99
C THR A 196 23.38 -36.30 5.93
N LEU A 197 24.41 -35.48 5.70
CA LEU A 197 25.79 -35.95 5.70
C LEU A 197 26.22 -36.38 7.10
N TYR A 198 26.92 -37.50 7.17
CA TYR A 198 27.66 -37.94 8.35
C TYR A 198 29.15 -38.03 7.99
N PRO A 199 30.06 -37.83 8.95
CA PRO A 199 31.49 -37.97 8.70
C PRO A 199 31.83 -39.39 8.27
N VAL A 200 32.45 -39.55 7.11
CA VAL A 200 32.95 -40.84 6.62
C VAL A 200 34.45 -40.92 6.85
N GLU A 201 34.91 -42.04 7.41
CA GLU A 201 36.33 -42.30 7.60
C GLU A 201 37.02 -42.49 6.24
N GLY A 202 38.17 -41.85 6.05
CA GLY A 202 38.88 -41.82 4.76
C GLY A 202 38.50 -40.68 3.82
N GLU A 203 37.44 -39.91 4.12
CA GLU A 203 37.15 -38.66 3.41
C GLU A 203 38.00 -37.47 3.93
N ARG A 204 38.05 -36.40 3.13
CA ARG A 204 38.77 -35.18 3.46
C ARG A 204 38.04 -34.38 4.55
N ASN A 205 38.54 -34.49 5.78
CA ASN A 205 38.01 -33.84 6.99
C ASN A 205 39.03 -32.85 7.61
N ASP A 206 39.71 -32.06 6.77
CA ASP A 206 40.79 -31.14 7.16
C ASP A 206 40.34 -29.67 7.34
N GLY A 207 39.07 -29.37 7.04
CA GLY A 207 38.51 -28.03 7.06
C GLY A 207 38.86 -27.23 5.80
N GLY A 208 37.85 -26.84 5.02
CA GLY A 208 38.06 -26.12 3.77
C GLY A 208 36.76 -25.59 3.15
N ARG A 209 36.90 -24.80 2.08
CA ARG A 209 35.76 -24.41 1.23
C ARG A 209 35.42 -25.56 0.30
N ARG A 210 34.14 -25.86 0.13
CA ARG A 210 33.63 -26.74 -0.92
C ARG A 210 33.37 -25.96 -2.19
#